data_AF-A0A7L4ZG13-F1
#
_entry.id   AF-A0A7L4ZG13-F1
#
_cell.length_a   1.000
_cell.length_b   1.000
_cell.length_c   1.000
_cell.angle_alpha   90.00
_cell.angle_beta   90.00
_cell.angle_gamma   90.00
#
_symmetry.space_group_name_H-M   'P 1'
#
loop_
_entity.id
_entity.type
_entity.pdbx_description
1 polymer ?
#
loop_
_entity_poly.entity_id
_entity_poly.type
_entity_poly.pdbx_seq_one_letter_code
_entity_poly.pdbx_strand_id
1 'polypeptide(L)'
;MTSIEKNKSASRLIIQSHIDKAFTEKHIQWNDGLNYTEFIRALWRLFLNHDSFKLGTQDILGKLSEEDAMQLLSDEIDITKLKAS
;
A
#
# COMPACT_ATOMS: atom_id res chain seq x y z
N MET A 1 -4.07 -3.69 -24.17
CA MET A 1 -4.26 -3.21 -22.79
C MET A 1 -5.75 -3.07 -22.50
N THR A 2 -6.29 -3.96 -21.69
CA THR A 2 -7.68 -3.87 -21.23
C THR A 2 -7.81 -2.75 -20.20
N SER A 3 -9.02 -2.22 -19.97
CA SER A 3 -9.25 -1.16 -18.97
C SER A 3 -8.79 -1.57 -17.56
N ILE A 4 -8.84 -2.87 -17.25
CA ILE A 4 -8.43 -3.43 -15.96
C ILE A 4 -6.91 -3.33 -15.75
N GLU A 5 -6.11 -3.62 -16.78
CA GLU A 5 -4.64 -3.53 -16.71
C GLU A 5 -4.16 -2.09 -16.49
N LYS A 6 -4.85 -1.12 -17.14
CA LYS A 6 -4.57 0.31 -16.94
C LYS A 6 -4.90 0.75 -15.52
N ASN A 7 -6.05 0.32 -15.00
CA ASN A 7 -6.47 0.59 -13.63
C ASN A 7 -5.47 0.00 -12.62
N LYS A 8 -5.05 -1.26 -12.80
CA LYS A 8 -4.02 -1.89 -11.94
C LYS A 8 -2.69 -1.14 -11.98
N SER A 9 -2.25 -0.72 -13.16
CA SER A 9 -0.97 -0.01 -13.32
C SER A 9 -1.00 1.38 -12.66
N ALA A 10 -2.11 2.12 -12.80
CA ALA A 10 -2.26 3.41 -12.13
C ALA A 10 -2.33 3.26 -10.61
N SER A 11 -3.11 2.29 -10.10
CA SER A 11 -3.20 2.00 -8.67
C SER A 11 -1.86 1.57 -8.08
N ARG A 12 -1.06 0.81 -8.83
CA ARG A 12 0.29 0.38 -8.41
C ARG A 12 1.19 1.57 -8.11
N LEU A 13 1.23 2.56 -9.00
CA LEU A 13 2.06 3.76 -8.81
C LEU A 13 1.67 4.54 -7.55
N ILE A 14 0.37 4.62 -7.25
CA ILE A 14 -0.12 5.27 -6.03
C ILE A 14 0.30 4.48 -4.79
N ILE A 15 0.12 3.15 -4.80
CA ILE A 15 0.54 2.29 -3.69
C ILE A 15 2.03 2.42 -3.42
N GLN A 16 2.88 2.36 -4.46
CA GLN A 16 4.33 2.52 -4.32
C GLN A 16 4.68 3.89 -3.71
N SER A 17 4.05 4.96 -4.18
CA SER A 17 4.26 6.30 -3.62
C SER A 17 3.85 6.40 -2.15
N HIS A 18 2.75 5.75 -1.75
CA HIS A 18 2.28 5.74 -0.37
C HIS A 18 3.22 4.95 0.54
N ILE A 19 3.68 3.80 0.06
CA ILE A 19 4.69 2.98 0.74
C ILE A 19 5.95 3.81 0.97
N ASP A 20 6.56 4.36 -0.08
CA ASP A 20 7.80 5.14 -0.02
C ASP A 20 7.68 6.36 0.91
N LYS A 21 6.53 7.04 0.89
CA LYS A 21 6.26 8.17 1.77
C LYS A 21 6.08 7.72 3.23
N ALA A 22 5.35 6.63 3.47
CA ALA A 22 5.20 6.07 4.81
C ALA A 22 6.54 5.62 5.41
N PHE A 23 7.44 5.09 4.59
CA PHE A 23 8.82 4.80 4.95
C PHE A 23 9.61 6.07 5.30
N THR A 24 9.64 7.03 4.37
CA THR A 24 10.45 8.25 4.49
C THR A 24 10.03 9.08 5.71
N GLU A 25 8.73 9.17 5.97
CA GLU A 25 8.16 9.88 7.11
C GLU A 25 8.14 9.04 8.41
N LYS A 26 8.65 7.80 8.37
CA LYS A 26 8.72 6.87 9.52
C LYS A 26 7.37 6.56 10.15
N HIS A 27 6.29 6.57 9.37
CA HIS A 27 4.96 6.12 9.82
C HIS A 27 4.89 4.60 10.01
N ILE A 28 5.78 3.87 9.34
CA ILE A 28 5.82 2.41 9.40
C ILE A 28 7.23 1.91 9.71
N GLN A 29 7.29 0.85 10.51
CA GLN A 29 8.49 0.06 10.77
C GLN A 29 8.09 -1.41 10.75
N TRP A 30 8.93 -2.24 10.13
CA TRP A 30 8.74 -3.68 10.22
C TRP A 30 9.21 -4.18 11.58
N ASN A 31 8.35 -4.95 12.24
CA ASN A 31 8.69 -5.69 13.43
C ASN A 31 8.67 -7.18 13.09
N ASP A 32 9.79 -7.87 13.28
CA ASP A 32 9.92 -9.31 13.00
C ASP A 32 8.97 -10.18 13.83
N GLY A 33 8.40 -9.66 14.91
CA GLY A 33 7.34 -10.31 15.68
C GLY A 33 5.92 -10.14 15.12
N LEU A 34 5.72 -9.29 14.12
CA LEU A 34 4.40 -9.03 13.52
C LEU A 34 4.11 -10.02 12.39
N ASN A 35 2.89 -10.54 12.33
CA ASN A 35 2.47 -11.35 11.20
C ASN A 35 2.40 -10.48 9.94
N TYR A 36 3.01 -10.93 8.83
CA TYR A 36 2.97 -10.23 7.56
C TYR A 36 1.56 -9.83 7.12
N THR A 37 0.57 -10.72 7.30
CA THR A 37 -0.82 -10.42 6.98
C THR A 37 -1.38 -9.28 7.82
N GLU A 38 -1.03 -9.24 9.11
CA GLU A 38 -1.44 -8.16 10.01
C GLU A 38 -0.74 -6.85 9.66
N PHE A 39 0.52 -6.91 9.24
CA PHE A 39 1.27 -5.76 8.75
C PHE A 39 0.58 -5.12 7.54
N ILE A 40 0.24 -5.91 6.52
CA ILE A 40 -0.47 -5.44 5.33
C ILE A 40 -1.80 -4.79 5.70
N ARG A 41 -2.58 -5.44 6.58
CA ARG A 41 -3.86 -4.90 7.05
C ARG A 41 -3.70 -3.58 7.82
N ALA A 42 -2.68 -3.48 8.67
CA ALA A 42 -2.39 -2.27 9.42
C ALA A 42 -1.96 -1.13 8.48
N LEU A 43 -1.10 -1.42 7.50
CA LEU A 43 -0.67 -0.46 6.50
C LEU A 43 -1.84 0.02 5.63
N TRP A 44 -2.71 -0.90 5.21
CA TRP A 44 -3.92 -0.53 4.47
C TRP A 44 -4.84 0.38 5.29
N ARG A 45 -5.03 0.08 6.58
CA ARG A 45 -5.77 0.97 7.49
C ARG A 45 -5.09 2.33 7.65
N LEU A 46 -3.77 2.39 7.72
CA LEU A 46 -3.04 3.66 7.74
C LEU A 46 -3.36 4.48 6.48
N PHE A 47 -3.31 3.84 5.31
CA PHE A 47 -3.59 4.49 4.04
C PHE A 47 -5.02 5.01 3.92
N LEU A 48 -5.99 4.29 4.49
CA LEU A 48 -7.40 4.71 4.50
C LEU A 48 -7.69 5.88 5.45
N ASN A 49 -6.99 5.95 6.58
CA ASN A 49 -7.33 6.88 7.65
C ASN A 49 -6.45 8.12 7.72
N HIS A 50 -5.21 8.05 7.23
CA HIS A 50 -4.28 9.16 7.30
C HIS A 50 -4.46 10.11 6.12
N ASP A 51 -4.61 11.41 6.40
CA ASP A 51 -4.97 12.42 5.39
C ASP A 51 -4.00 12.48 4.20
N SER A 52 -2.71 12.21 4.44
CA SER A 52 -1.69 12.20 3.38
C SER A 52 -1.82 11.06 2.38
N PHE A 53 -2.57 10.00 2.70
CA PHE A 53 -2.70 8.80 1.89
C PHE A 53 -4.15 8.58 1.40
N LYS A 54 -5.12 8.99 2.21
CA LYS A 54 -6.55 8.75 2.02
C LYS A 54 -7.06 9.07 0.62
N LEU A 55 -6.69 10.22 0.05
CA LEU A 55 -7.14 10.62 -1.30
C LEU A 55 -6.67 9.63 -2.38
N GLY A 56 -5.40 9.24 -2.36
CA GLY A 56 -4.87 8.24 -3.30
C GLY A 56 -5.49 6.86 -3.09
N THR A 57 -5.75 6.49 -1.83
CA THR A 57 -6.38 5.20 -1.50
C THR A 57 -7.84 5.13 -1.94
N GLN A 58 -8.58 6.24 -1.82
CA GLN A 58 -9.94 6.35 -2.34
C GLN A 58 -9.99 6.27 -3.88
N ASP A 59 -9.01 6.88 -4.57
CA ASP A 59 -8.89 6.76 -6.03
C ASP A 59 -8.63 5.31 -6.47
N ILE A 60 -7.82 4.55 -5.71
CA ILE A 60 -7.62 3.12 -5.94
C ILE A 60 -8.94 2.35 -5.78
N LEU A 61 -9.69 2.60 -4.70
CA LEU A 61 -10.99 1.95 -4.45
C LEU A 61 -12.07 2.30 -5.47
N GLY A 62 -11.93 3.43 -6.17
CA GLY A 62 -12.78 3.76 -7.32
C GLY A 62 -12.46 2.94 -8.58
N LYS A 63 -11.31 2.27 -8.63
CA LYS A 63 -10.77 1.57 -9.82
C LYS A 63 -10.63 0.06 -9.63
N LEU A 64 -10.43 -0.39 -8.39
CA LEU A 64 -10.18 -1.76 -7.99
C LEU A 64 -11.02 -2.11 -6.76
N SER A 65 -11.30 -3.41 -6.58
CA SER A 65 -11.85 -3.90 -5.32
C SER A 65 -10.85 -3.73 -4.18
N GLU A 66 -11.33 -3.69 -2.94
CA GLU A 66 -10.44 -3.64 -1.77
C GLU A 66 -9.52 -4.86 -1.70
N GLU A 67 -10.02 -6.05 -2.06
CA GLU A 67 -9.22 -7.27 -2.11
C GLU A 67 -8.10 -7.17 -3.15
N ASP A 68 -8.39 -6.69 -4.36
CA ASP A 68 -7.38 -6.46 -5.40
C ASP A 68 -6.35 -5.42 -4.99
N ALA A 69 -6.79 -4.35 -4.30
CA ALA A 69 -5.91 -3.30 -3.83
C ALA A 69 -4.99 -3.77 -2.69
N MET A 70 -5.51 -4.58 -1.75
CA MET A 70 -4.71 -5.20 -0.70
C MET A 70 -3.74 -6.24 -1.25
N GLN A 71 -4.14 -7.01 -2.25
CA GLN A 71 -3.23 -7.92 -2.95
C GLN A 71 -2.10 -7.14 -3.63
N LEU A 72 -2.44 -6.06 -4.32
CA LEU A 72 -1.45 -5.18 -4.94
C LEU A 72 -0.52 -4.54 -3.91
N LEU A 73 -1.03 -4.12 -2.75
CA LEU A 73 -0.21 -3.65 -1.63
C LEU A 73 0.78 -4.70 -1.16
N SER A 74 0.32 -5.94 -1.00
CA SER A 74 1.15 -7.08 -0.62
C SER A 74 2.20 -7.42 -1.67
N ASP A 75 1.90 -7.26 -2.95
CA ASP A 75 2.84 -7.53 -4.04
C ASP A 75 3.93 -6.44 -4.15
N GLU A 76 3.60 -5.20 -3.81
CA GLU A 76 4.52 -4.05 -3.93
C GLU A 76 5.37 -3.81 -2.69
N ILE A 77 4.94 -4.27 -1.51
CA ILE A 77 5.72 -4.03 -0.30
C ILE A 77 6.94 -4.95 -0.24
N ASP A 78 8.11 -4.33 -0.12
CA ASP A 78 9.36 -5.04 0.07
C ASP A 78 9.81 -4.93 1.53
N ILE A 79 9.52 -5.97 2.32
CA ILE A 79 9.89 -6.01 3.73
C ILE A 79 11.41 -6.04 3.95
N THR A 80 12.21 -6.43 2.94
CA THR A 80 13.66 -6.42 3.07
C THR A 80 14.20 -4.99 3.16
N LYS A 81 13.52 -4.03 2.50
CA LYS A 81 13.81 -2.60 2.65
C LYS A 81 13.46 -2.07 4.03
N LEU A 82 12.39 -2.58 4.68
CA LEU A 82 12.03 -2.21 6.06
C LEU A 82 13.06 -2.64 7.10
N LYS A 83 13.79 -3.73 6.84
CA LYS A 83 14.81 -4.24 7.77
C LYS A 83 16.13 -3.48 7.69
N ALA A 84 16.39 -2.80 6.57
CA ALA A 84 17.66 -2.14 6.30
C ALA A 84 17.69 -0.66 6.75
N SER A 85 16.55 -0.10 7.17
CA SER A 85 16.35 1.32 7.53
C SER A 85 16.39 1.60 9.03
#